data_AF-A0A1I7ZHZ7-F1
#
_entry.id   AF-A0A1I7ZHZ7-F1
#
_cell.length_a   1.000
_cell.length_b   1.000
_cell.length_c   1.000
_cell.angle_alpha   90.00
_cell.angle_beta   90.00
_cell.angle_gamma   90.00
#
_symmetry.space_group_name_H-M   'P 1'
#
loop_
_entity.id
_entity.type
_entity.pdbx_description
1 polymer ?
#
loop_
_entity_poly.entity_id
_entity_poly.type
_entity_poly.pdbx_seq_one_letter_code
_entity_poly.pdbx_strand_id
1 'polypeptide(L)'
;MLGIEKQHEWLKIQEIVEAFLYRKGVSRTQWQDLFYYVHNISCWTDHGGEDLRFRLHEELKKYVKACEKNIANSDEGRLLEAYIAEWINFSIVYTYLPMPFQSTENNTSQAGRPDVKTRSIVRAREPAIRKAALSLVENERNGEAIDGQLITGVQESYVALFEEDENPLDTYESFFEMNYIDQSANFYSQRAATVMSENGVQSYMNYAEARLSDEKQRCQRYLHYQTVPKLMKRLVEVLVVRFQEQLYAEFRTLIVNNHLDKMKQLFRLINQTDNGVSVLLDIIHDHIKSDGIKDMKESAKTIVTDAEKYVEKLRLRGRPSIPDDPRQGLPRSSE
;
A
#
# COMPACT_ATOMS: atom_id res chain seq x y z
N MET A 1 23.70 31.66 -45.51
CA MET A 1 22.77 30.59 -45.93
C MET A 1 22.55 29.55 -44.83
N LEU A 2 23.62 29.02 -44.19
CA LEU A 2 23.53 28.09 -43.06
C LEU A 2 22.63 28.51 -41.87
N GLY A 3 22.45 29.80 -41.58
CA GLY A 3 21.60 30.26 -40.47
C GLY A 3 20.08 30.15 -40.72
N ILE A 4 19.63 30.22 -41.97
CA ILE A 4 18.20 30.21 -42.32
C ILE A 4 17.67 28.76 -42.35
N GLU A 5 18.46 27.83 -42.87
CA GLU A 5 18.14 26.39 -42.84
C GLU A 5 18.07 25.86 -41.40
N LYS A 6 18.98 26.29 -40.52
CA LYS A 6 18.96 25.99 -39.08
C LYS A 6 17.66 26.43 -38.39
N GLN A 7 17.17 27.64 -38.69
CA GLN A 7 15.92 28.16 -38.12
C GLN A 7 14.72 27.35 -38.60
N HIS A 8 14.73 26.92 -39.87
CA HIS A 8 13.65 26.16 -40.49
C HIS A 8 13.57 24.71 -39.98
N GLU A 9 14.70 24.03 -39.78
CA GLU A 9 14.73 22.69 -39.20
C GLU A 9 14.31 22.70 -37.73
N TRP A 10 14.72 23.72 -36.96
CA TRP A 10 14.24 23.89 -35.59
C TRP A 10 12.73 24.09 -35.50
N LEU A 11 12.13 24.90 -36.38
CA LEU A 11 10.67 25.10 -36.37
C LEU A 11 9.90 23.79 -36.54
N LYS A 12 10.40 22.88 -37.39
CA LYS A 12 9.81 21.55 -37.56
C LYS A 12 9.97 20.67 -36.32
N ILE A 13 11.15 20.70 -35.69
CA ILE A 13 11.37 20.02 -34.40
C ILE A 13 10.41 20.56 -33.34
N GLN A 14 10.31 21.88 -33.22
CA GLN A 14 9.47 22.55 -32.23
C GLN A 14 7.99 22.21 -32.43
N GLU A 15 7.49 22.22 -33.67
CA GLU A 15 6.10 21.83 -33.97
C GLU A 15 5.80 20.38 -33.52
N ILE A 16 6.71 19.44 -33.78
CA ILE A 16 6.54 18.03 -33.39
C ILE A 16 6.63 17.89 -31.87
N VAL A 17 7.59 18.57 -31.23
CA VAL A 17 7.76 18.55 -29.76
C VAL A 17 6.56 19.18 -29.06
N GLU A 18 6.06 20.33 -29.50
CA GLU A 18 4.84 20.94 -28.96
C GLU A 18 3.62 20.04 -29.19
N ALA A 19 3.50 19.42 -30.37
CA ALA A 19 2.41 18.48 -30.62
C ALA A 19 2.47 17.27 -29.68
N PHE A 20 3.67 16.79 -29.36
CA PHE A 20 3.90 15.71 -28.41
C PHE A 20 3.56 16.13 -26.97
N LEU A 21 4.06 17.28 -26.52
CA LEU A 21 3.84 17.81 -25.16
C LEU A 21 2.35 18.07 -24.89
N TYR A 22 1.62 18.68 -25.84
CA TYR A 22 0.23 19.10 -25.64
C TYR A 22 -0.82 18.12 -26.21
N ARG A 23 -0.48 16.83 -26.33
CA ARG A 23 -1.42 15.77 -26.77
C ARG A 23 -2.09 15.99 -28.13
N LYS A 24 -1.45 16.71 -29.05
CA LYS A 24 -2.03 16.96 -30.40
C LYS A 24 -1.89 15.78 -31.36
N GLY A 25 -1.27 14.69 -30.90
CA GLY A 25 -1.02 13.48 -31.67
C GLY A 25 0.18 13.63 -32.59
N VAL A 26 1.10 12.67 -32.55
CA VAL A 26 2.28 12.64 -33.42
C VAL A 26 2.25 11.35 -34.23
N SER A 27 2.23 11.48 -35.55
CA SER A 27 2.29 10.33 -36.44
C SER A 27 3.65 9.66 -36.40
N ARG A 28 3.72 8.39 -36.80
CA ARG A 28 4.99 7.64 -36.88
C ARG A 28 6.02 8.34 -37.77
N THR A 29 5.59 8.93 -38.88
CA THR A 29 6.47 9.66 -39.81
C THR A 29 7.02 10.91 -39.16
N GLN A 30 6.18 11.73 -38.52
CA GLN A 30 6.63 12.91 -37.77
C GLN A 30 7.60 12.52 -36.65
N TRP A 31 7.36 11.41 -35.95
CA TRP A 31 8.27 10.92 -34.93
C TRP A 31 9.62 10.50 -35.52
N GLN A 32 9.65 9.84 -36.67
CA GLN A 32 10.90 9.49 -37.37
C GLN A 32 11.64 10.71 -37.90
N ASP A 33 10.90 11.69 -38.43
CA ASP A 33 11.45 12.97 -38.90
C ASP A 33 12.13 13.73 -37.75
N LEU A 34 11.59 13.64 -36.52
CA LEU A 34 12.20 14.22 -35.34
C LEU A 34 13.61 13.65 -35.07
N PHE A 35 13.79 12.32 -35.13
CA PHE A 35 15.13 11.70 -35.01
C PHE A 35 16.07 12.21 -36.10
N TYR A 36 15.58 12.31 -37.34
CA TYR A 36 16.36 12.79 -38.46
C TYR A 36 16.82 14.24 -38.25
N TYR A 37 15.91 15.16 -37.91
CA TYR A 37 16.24 16.57 -37.71
C TYR A 37 17.18 16.79 -36.53
N VAL A 38 16.96 16.08 -35.42
CA VAL A 38 17.82 16.16 -34.23
C VAL A 38 19.23 15.66 -34.55
N HIS A 39 19.36 14.51 -35.22
CA HIS A 39 20.65 13.98 -35.66
C HIS A 39 21.34 14.92 -36.66
N ASN A 40 20.60 15.46 -37.62
CA ASN A 40 21.13 16.38 -38.63
C ASN A 40 21.74 17.64 -37.99
N ILE A 41 20.99 18.31 -37.12
CA ILE A 41 21.47 19.49 -36.40
C ILE A 41 22.65 19.13 -35.50
N SER A 42 22.58 18.00 -34.79
CA SER A 42 23.65 17.57 -33.88
C SER A 42 24.98 17.28 -34.60
N CYS A 43 24.94 16.68 -35.79
CA CYS A 43 26.15 16.29 -36.54
C CYS A 43 26.73 17.42 -37.39
N TRP A 44 25.88 18.30 -37.93
CA TRP A 44 26.29 19.26 -38.96
C TRP A 44 26.33 20.71 -38.49
N THR A 45 26.11 20.96 -37.20
CA THR A 45 26.20 22.31 -36.63
C THR A 45 27.10 22.36 -35.41
N ASP A 46 28.02 23.32 -35.41
CA ASP A 46 28.85 23.62 -34.23
C ASP A 46 27.94 23.95 -33.04
N HIS A 47 28.14 23.27 -31.91
CA HIS A 47 27.31 23.36 -30.69
C HIS A 47 25.82 22.98 -30.87
N GLY A 48 25.43 22.35 -31.99
CA GLY A 48 24.04 22.00 -32.27
C GLY A 48 23.35 21.17 -31.19
N GLY A 49 24.06 20.20 -30.61
CA GLY A 49 23.55 19.39 -29.51
C GLY A 49 23.33 20.18 -28.21
N GLU A 50 24.17 21.17 -27.90
CA GLU A 50 23.99 22.07 -26.75
C GLU A 50 22.79 22.99 -26.95
N ASP A 51 22.67 23.59 -28.13
CA ASP A 51 21.56 24.47 -28.49
C ASP A 51 20.21 23.74 -28.47
N LEU A 52 20.15 22.51 -29.02
CA LEU A 52 18.94 21.69 -29.00
C LEU A 52 18.51 21.35 -27.58
N ARG A 53 19.46 20.97 -26.71
CA ARG A 53 19.17 20.68 -25.29
C ARG A 53 18.65 21.92 -24.57
N PHE A 54 19.28 23.07 -24.76
CA PHE A 54 18.85 24.32 -24.14
C PHE A 54 17.41 24.68 -24.56
N ARG A 55 17.11 24.61 -25.86
CA ARG A 55 15.77 24.95 -26.36
C ARG A 55 14.70 23.95 -25.93
N LEU A 56 15.01 22.65 -25.97
CA LEU A 56 14.11 21.61 -25.46
C LEU A 56 13.81 21.83 -23.98
N HIS A 57 14.82 22.21 -23.20
CA HIS A 57 14.67 22.50 -21.79
C HIS A 57 13.77 23.72 -21.52
N GLU A 58 13.86 24.77 -22.35
CA GLU A 58 12.95 25.92 -22.28
C GLU A 58 11.49 25.55 -22.65
N GLU A 59 11.27 24.70 -23.66
CA GLU A 59 9.92 24.22 -23.99
C GLU A 59 9.32 23.34 -22.88
N LEU A 60 10.13 22.46 -22.30
CA LEU A 60 9.73 21.68 -21.12
C LEU A 60 9.34 22.59 -19.96
N LYS A 61 10.12 23.63 -19.66
CA LYS A 61 9.75 24.62 -18.61
C LYS A 61 8.41 25.29 -18.88
N LYS A 62 8.11 25.65 -20.13
CA LYS A 62 6.82 26.26 -20.50
C LYS A 62 5.67 25.29 -20.30
N TYR A 63 5.83 24.05 -20.77
CA TYR A 63 4.84 22.98 -20.61
C TYR A 63 4.54 22.69 -19.13
N VAL A 64 5.58 22.59 -18.33
CA VAL A 64 5.53 22.41 -16.87
C VAL A 64 4.71 23.53 -16.23
N LYS A 65 5.03 24.80 -16.50
CA LYS A 65 4.23 25.95 -16.02
C LYS A 65 2.77 25.92 -16.48
N ALA A 66 2.49 25.43 -17.69
CA ALA A 66 1.12 25.27 -18.17
C ALA A 66 0.37 24.20 -17.35
N CYS A 67 1.01 23.06 -17.07
CA CYS A 67 0.47 22.02 -16.19
C CYS A 67 0.20 22.57 -14.77
N GLU A 68 1.13 23.37 -14.21
CA GLU A 68 0.92 24.04 -12.91
C GLU A 68 -0.36 24.86 -12.90
N LYS A 69 -0.56 25.67 -13.95
CA LYS A 69 -1.71 26.56 -14.07
C LYS A 69 -3.01 25.76 -14.21
N ASN A 70 -2.99 24.65 -14.95
CA ASN A 70 -4.15 23.77 -15.09
C ASN A 70 -4.54 23.14 -13.75
N ILE A 71 -3.56 22.59 -13.02
CA ILE A 71 -3.76 22.00 -11.69
C ILE A 71 -4.22 23.07 -10.70
N ALA A 72 -3.62 24.27 -10.72
CA ALA A 72 -3.95 25.35 -9.81
C ALA A 72 -5.34 25.95 -10.02
N ASN A 73 -5.85 25.94 -11.26
CA ASN A 73 -7.19 26.41 -11.61
C ASN A 73 -8.27 25.35 -11.40
N SER A 74 -7.91 24.12 -11.04
CA SER A 74 -8.86 23.04 -10.82
C SER A 74 -9.57 23.19 -9.47
N ASP A 75 -10.85 22.83 -9.43
CA ASP A 75 -11.64 22.80 -8.20
C ASP A 75 -11.04 21.78 -7.20
N GLU A 76 -11.13 22.05 -5.89
CA GLU A 76 -10.58 21.15 -4.86
C GLU A 76 -11.13 19.72 -4.96
N GLY A 77 -12.40 19.56 -5.35
CA GLY A 77 -13.04 18.25 -5.52
C GLY A 77 -12.56 17.44 -6.73
N ARG A 78 -11.92 18.08 -7.72
CA ARG A 78 -11.36 17.44 -8.92
C ARG A 78 -9.84 17.56 -9.04
N LEU A 79 -9.19 18.04 -7.98
CA LEU A 79 -7.76 18.28 -7.95
C LEU A 79 -6.96 17.02 -8.32
N LEU A 80 -7.33 15.86 -7.77
CA LEU A 80 -6.66 14.59 -8.05
C LEU A 80 -6.85 14.16 -9.51
N GLU A 81 -8.06 14.25 -10.05
CA GLU A 81 -8.33 13.88 -11.43
C GLU A 81 -7.51 14.72 -12.40
N ALA A 82 -7.47 16.04 -12.18
CA ALA A 82 -6.66 16.96 -12.97
C ALA A 82 -5.16 16.67 -12.83
N TYR A 83 -4.68 16.45 -11.60
CA TYR A 83 -3.29 16.11 -11.32
C TYR A 83 -2.87 14.81 -12.01
N ILE A 84 -3.66 13.74 -11.87
CA ILE A 84 -3.33 12.43 -12.47
C ILE A 84 -3.42 12.47 -13.98
N ALA A 85 -4.39 13.19 -14.55
CA ALA A 85 -4.46 13.38 -16.00
C ALA A 85 -3.18 14.06 -16.54
N GLU A 86 -2.65 15.08 -15.85
CA GLU A 86 -1.40 15.73 -16.25
C GLU A 86 -0.18 14.87 -15.97
N TRP A 87 -0.17 14.13 -14.85
CA TRP A 87 0.90 13.22 -14.48
C TRP A 87 1.09 12.10 -15.51
N ILE A 88 0.01 11.46 -15.96
CA ILE A 88 0.09 10.40 -16.98
C ILE A 88 0.76 10.92 -18.26
N ASN A 89 0.46 12.16 -18.68
CA ASN A 89 1.14 12.75 -19.83
C ASN A 89 2.59 13.02 -19.55
N PHE A 90 2.85 13.61 -18.39
CA PHE A 90 4.19 13.98 -18.00
C PHE A 90 5.08 12.74 -17.97
N SER A 91 4.56 11.62 -17.47
CA SER A 91 5.23 10.32 -17.49
C SER A 91 5.55 9.86 -18.92
N ILE A 92 4.59 9.90 -19.85
CA ILE A 92 4.82 9.58 -21.27
C ILE A 92 5.88 10.51 -21.86
N VAL A 93 5.76 11.82 -21.65
CA VAL A 93 6.73 12.81 -22.12
C VAL A 93 8.11 12.50 -21.60
N TYR A 94 8.23 12.27 -20.29
CA TYR A 94 9.48 11.97 -19.61
C TYR A 94 10.14 10.69 -20.12
N THR A 95 9.35 9.64 -20.42
CA THR A 95 9.89 8.36 -20.90
C THR A 95 10.31 8.39 -22.37
N TYR A 96 9.52 9.02 -23.24
CA TYR A 96 9.70 8.90 -24.69
C TYR A 96 10.38 10.10 -25.35
N LEU A 97 10.21 11.32 -24.83
CA LEU A 97 10.81 12.53 -25.40
C LEU A 97 12.35 12.52 -25.39
N PRO A 98 13.06 11.89 -24.45
CA PRO A 98 14.52 11.79 -24.53
C PRO A 98 15.02 10.98 -25.74
N MET A 99 14.24 10.02 -26.25
CA MET A 99 14.71 9.05 -27.25
C MET A 99 15.25 9.70 -28.54
N PRO A 100 14.56 10.66 -29.19
CA PRO A 100 15.08 11.35 -30.37
C PRO A 100 16.32 12.21 -30.10
N PHE A 101 16.56 12.58 -28.85
CA PHE A 101 17.65 13.48 -28.45
C PHE A 101 18.89 12.75 -27.93
N GLN A 102 18.89 11.42 -27.91
CA GLN A 102 20.04 10.63 -27.46
C GLN A 102 21.33 10.95 -28.22
N SER A 103 21.25 11.31 -29.51
CA SER A 103 22.43 11.71 -30.31
C SER A 103 23.08 13.01 -29.83
N THR A 104 22.40 13.77 -28.97
CA THR A 104 22.89 15.02 -28.37
C THR A 104 23.40 14.83 -26.94
N GLU A 105 23.47 13.59 -26.43
CA GLU A 105 23.99 13.26 -25.10
C GLU A 105 25.52 13.32 -25.04
N ASN A 106 26.06 13.92 -23.97
CA ASN A 106 27.51 13.99 -23.70
C ASN A 106 27.78 13.36 -22.33
N ASN A 107 29.04 13.00 -22.02
CA ASN A 107 29.47 12.40 -20.74
C ASN A 107 29.06 13.19 -19.47
N THR A 108 28.63 14.45 -19.60
CA THR A 108 28.24 15.36 -18.52
C THR A 108 26.77 15.79 -18.55
N SER A 109 25.96 15.42 -19.57
CA SER A 109 24.56 15.90 -19.68
C SER A 109 23.69 14.95 -20.53
N GLN A 110 22.69 14.31 -19.90
CA GLN A 110 21.64 13.55 -20.57
C GLN A 110 20.61 14.51 -21.19
N ALA A 111 20.32 14.37 -22.48
CA ALA A 111 19.43 15.22 -23.23
C ALA A 111 17.97 14.78 -23.01
N GLY A 112 17.07 15.73 -22.76
CA GLY A 112 15.63 15.44 -22.66
C GLY A 112 15.11 15.00 -21.30
N ARG A 113 15.98 14.85 -20.28
CA ARG A 113 15.52 14.83 -18.88
C ARG A 113 15.26 16.27 -18.42
N PRO A 114 14.03 16.63 -18.01
CA PRO A 114 13.79 17.94 -17.43
C PRO A 114 14.65 18.14 -16.18
N ASP A 115 15.39 19.26 -16.10
CA ASP A 115 16.16 19.68 -14.91
C ASP A 115 15.27 19.65 -13.65
N VAL A 116 15.92 19.48 -12.50
CA VAL A 116 15.37 19.33 -11.14
C VAL A 116 14.24 20.34 -10.83
N LYS A 117 14.25 21.52 -11.47
CA LYS A 117 13.20 22.56 -11.37
C LYS A 117 11.81 22.13 -11.86
N THR A 118 11.69 21.13 -12.73
CA THR A 118 10.41 20.58 -13.16
C THR A 118 9.67 19.86 -12.02
N ARG A 119 10.41 19.46 -10.97
CA ARG A 119 9.90 18.82 -9.75
C ARG A 119 9.31 19.84 -8.75
N SER A 120 9.46 21.15 -9.01
CA SER A 120 8.89 22.24 -8.20
C SER A 120 7.36 22.22 -8.14
N ILE A 121 6.70 21.77 -9.22
CA ILE A 121 5.23 21.76 -9.31
C ILE A 121 4.61 20.88 -8.25
N VAL A 122 5.09 19.63 -8.19
CA VAL A 122 4.52 18.63 -7.29
C VAL A 122 4.78 19.07 -5.86
N ARG A 123 5.97 19.62 -5.56
CA ARG A 123 6.30 20.15 -4.22
C ARG A 123 5.37 21.28 -3.77
N ALA A 124 4.93 22.18 -4.65
CA ALA A 124 4.10 23.33 -4.26
C ALA A 124 2.66 22.97 -3.88
N ARG A 125 2.07 21.96 -4.53
CA ARG A 125 0.70 21.47 -4.26
C ARG A 125 0.67 20.13 -3.54
N GLU A 126 1.83 19.58 -3.18
CA GLU A 126 2.01 18.31 -2.46
C GLU A 126 1.03 18.18 -1.28
N PRO A 127 0.88 19.16 -0.37
CA PRO A 127 0.01 18.98 0.79
C PRO A 127 -1.47 18.82 0.42
N ALA A 128 -1.91 19.50 -0.65
CA ALA A 128 -3.29 19.43 -1.13
C ALA A 128 -3.56 18.11 -1.86
N ILE A 129 -2.61 17.65 -2.68
CA ILE A 129 -2.67 16.36 -3.38
C ILE A 129 -2.71 15.22 -2.35
N ARG A 130 -1.78 15.24 -1.38
CA ARG A 130 -1.76 14.28 -0.27
C ARG A 130 -3.07 14.26 0.48
N LYS A 131 -3.56 15.43 0.92
CA LYS A 131 -4.82 15.53 1.67
C LYS A 131 -6.00 14.96 0.88
N ALA A 132 -6.11 15.28 -0.40
CA ALA A 132 -7.16 14.77 -1.26
C ALA A 132 -7.07 13.24 -1.42
N ALA A 133 -5.87 12.69 -1.64
CA ALA A 133 -5.66 11.25 -1.79
C ALA A 133 -6.00 10.49 -0.50
N LEU A 134 -5.57 11.02 0.64
CA LEU A 134 -5.90 10.49 1.97
C LEU A 134 -7.40 10.57 2.30
N SER A 135 -8.07 11.65 1.89
CA SER A 135 -9.53 11.76 2.00
C SER A 135 -10.26 10.73 1.14
N LEU A 136 -9.77 10.46 -0.07
CA LEU A 136 -10.34 9.46 -0.97
C LEU A 136 -10.25 8.04 -0.36
N VAL A 137 -9.12 7.72 0.28
CA VAL A 137 -8.95 6.46 1.04
C VAL A 137 -9.92 6.38 2.21
N GLU A 138 -10.12 7.47 2.95
CA GLU A 138 -11.06 7.51 4.06
C GLU A 138 -12.51 7.30 3.61
N ASN A 139 -12.91 7.91 2.49
CA ASN A 139 -14.20 7.70 1.85
C ASN A 139 -14.42 6.23 1.46
N GLU A 140 -13.41 5.58 0.88
CA GLU A 140 -13.47 4.14 0.57
C GLU A 140 -13.65 3.28 1.83
N ARG A 141 -12.99 3.64 2.95
CA ARG A 141 -13.19 2.94 4.24
C ARG A 141 -14.60 3.11 4.79
N ASN A 142 -15.25 4.22 4.48
CA ASN A 142 -16.65 4.48 4.83
C ASN A 142 -17.64 3.80 3.87
N GLY A 143 -17.15 3.11 2.83
CA GLY A 143 -17.96 2.33 1.90
C GLY A 143 -18.31 3.07 0.61
N GLU A 144 -17.73 4.25 0.36
CA GLU A 144 -17.90 4.94 -0.91
C GLU A 144 -17.08 4.25 -2.01
N ALA A 145 -17.65 4.15 -3.21
CA ALA A 145 -16.91 3.68 -4.37
C ALA A 145 -15.97 4.78 -4.87
N ILE A 146 -14.70 4.45 -5.00
CA ILE A 146 -13.66 5.39 -5.45
C ILE A 146 -12.95 4.86 -6.70
N ASP A 147 -12.33 5.76 -7.46
CA ASP A 147 -11.36 5.38 -8.48
C ASP A 147 -9.98 5.17 -7.84
N GLY A 148 -9.64 3.90 -7.60
CA GLY A 148 -8.37 3.51 -7.01
C GLY A 148 -7.14 3.87 -7.88
N GLN A 149 -7.30 4.12 -9.17
CA GLN A 149 -6.21 4.56 -10.05
C GLN A 149 -5.67 5.94 -9.63
N LEU A 150 -6.50 6.77 -9.00
CA LEU A 150 -6.06 8.07 -8.50
C LEU A 150 -5.02 7.91 -7.38
N ILE A 151 -5.20 6.94 -6.49
CA ILE A 151 -4.24 6.68 -5.41
C ILE A 151 -2.95 6.09 -5.99
N THR A 152 -3.07 5.09 -6.87
CA THR A 152 -1.92 4.48 -7.54
C THR A 152 -1.11 5.52 -8.31
N GLY A 153 -1.76 6.39 -9.08
CA GLY A 153 -1.07 7.44 -9.82
C GLY A 153 -0.37 8.47 -8.91
N VAL A 154 -0.94 8.81 -7.75
CA VAL A 154 -0.26 9.66 -6.77
C VAL A 154 0.99 8.95 -6.23
N GLN A 155 0.87 7.67 -5.87
CA GLN A 155 1.98 6.86 -5.40
C GLN A 155 3.10 6.75 -6.45
N GLU A 156 2.76 6.43 -7.70
CA GLU A 156 3.72 6.39 -8.82
C GLU A 156 4.38 7.73 -9.04
N SER A 157 3.61 8.83 -8.91
CA SER A 157 4.17 10.18 -9.04
C SER A 157 5.21 10.47 -7.96
N TYR A 158 4.94 10.11 -6.71
CA TYR A 158 5.90 10.30 -5.63
C TYR A 158 7.11 9.37 -5.79
N VAL A 159 6.93 8.18 -6.38
CA VAL A 159 8.02 7.26 -6.68
C VAL A 159 8.90 7.73 -7.85
N ALA A 160 8.40 8.58 -8.75
CA ALA A 160 9.13 9.03 -9.93
C ALA A 160 9.88 10.37 -9.74
N LEU A 161 9.62 11.11 -8.65
CA LEU A 161 10.12 12.48 -8.46
C LEU A 161 11.55 12.60 -7.90
N PHE A 162 12.36 11.53 -7.89
CA PHE A 162 13.66 11.49 -7.21
C PHE A 162 14.82 12.16 -7.92
N GLU A 163 15.76 12.63 -7.11
CA GLU A 163 17.12 13.04 -7.49
C GLU A 163 17.99 11.81 -7.74
N GLU A 164 18.93 11.90 -8.69
CA GLU A 164 19.74 10.74 -9.14
C GLU A 164 20.67 10.19 -8.05
N ASP A 165 20.86 10.95 -6.96
CA ASP A 165 21.74 10.63 -5.82
C ASP A 165 21.00 10.17 -4.54
N GLU A 166 19.66 10.14 -4.54
CA GLU A 166 18.84 9.76 -3.37
C GLU A 166 18.05 8.47 -3.60
N ASN A 167 17.70 7.77 -2.52
CA ASN A 167 16.92 6.53 -2.61
C ASN A 167 15.52 6.83 -3.17
N PRO A 168 15.08 6.15 -4.25
CA PRO A 168 13.78 6.33 -4.91
C PRO A 168 12.53 6.01 -4.08
N LEU A 169 12.64 5.92 -2.76
CA LEU A 169 11.51 5.73 -1.87
C LEU A 169 11.42 6.82 -0.81
N ASP A 170 12.48 7.56 -0.51
CA ASP A 170 12.52 8.49 0.63
C ASP A 170 11.46 9.61 0.55
N THR A 171 11.20 10.14 -0.64
CA THR A 171 10.14 11.13 -0.91
C THR A 171 8.76 10.49 -0.70
N TYR A 172 8.53 9.31 -1.26
CA TYR A 172 7.27 8.59 -1.04
C TYR A 172 7.06 8.27 0.45
N GLU A 173 8.10 7.82 1.15
CA GLU A 173 8.05 7.45 2.56
C GLU A 173 7.75 8.66 3.45
N SER A 174 8.46 9.77 3.23
CA SER A 174 8.33 11.00 4.02
C SER A 174 7.04 11.76 3.74
N PHE A 175 6.63 11.87 2.48
CA PHE A 175 5.47 12.67 2.11
C PHE A 175 4.17 11.88 2.22
N PHE A 176 4.10 10.62 1.75
CA PHE A 176 2.84 9.88 1.66
C PHE A 176 2.72 8.73 2.66
N GLU A 177 3.70 7.81 2.68
CA GLU A 177 3.60 6.56 3.45
C GLU A 177 3.33 6.82 4.94
N MET A 178 4.13 7.69 5.54
CA MET A 178 4.00 8.02 6.97
C MET A 178 2.62 8.62 7.28
N ASN A 179 2.13 9.54 6.45
CA ASN A 179 0.80 10.15 6.64
C ASN A 179 -0.34 9.15 6.43
N TYR A 180 -0.21 8.25 5.42
CA TYR A 180 -1.17 7.18 5.19
C TYR A 180 -1.24 6.26 6.41
N ILE A 181 -0.10 5.80 6.92
CA ILE A 181 -0.04 4.91 8.08
C ILE A 181 -0.64 5.58 9.32
N ASP A 182 -0.30 6.84 9.59
CA ASP A 182 -0.81 7.57 10.76
C ASP A 182 -2.33 7.82 10.68
N GLN A 183 -2.84 8.28 9.53
CA GLN A 183 -4.27 8.47 9.35
C GLN A 183 -5.05 7.15 9.45
N SER A 184 -4.49 6.06 8.91
CA SER A 184 -5.07 4.71 9.05
C SER A 184 -5.15 4.30 10.52
N ALA A 185 -4.06 4.47 11.25
CA ALA A 185 -3.99 4.19 12.68
C ALA A 185 -5.04 5.01 13.46
N ASN A 186 -5.15 6.30 13.18
CA ASN A 186 -6.11 7.20 13.83
C ASN A 186 -7.56 6.82 13.52
N PHE A 187 -7.88 6.53 12.25
CA PHE A 187 -9.21 6.10 11.81
C PHE A 187 -9.68 4.84 12.57
N TYR A 188 -8.84 3.82 12.63
CA TYR A 188 -9.19 2.58 13.32
C TYR A 188 -9.15 2.71 14.84
N SER A 189 -8.25 3.52 15.40
CA SER A 189 -8.15 3.78 16.84
C SER A 189 -9.45 4.35 17.42
N GLN A 190 -10.07 5.29 16.72
CA GLN A 190 -11.34 5.92 17.14
C GLN A 190 -12.49 4.91 17.11
N ARG A 191 -12.63 4.16 16.00
CA ARG A 191 -13.72 3.19 15.83
C ARG A 191 -13.57 1.96 16.73
N ALA A 192 -12.34 1.51 16.98
CA ALA A 192 -12.05 0.32 17.78
C ALA A 192 -12.57 0.45 19.21
N ALA A 193 -12.39 1.62 19.83
CA ALA A 193 -12.88 1.87 21.18
C ALA A 193 -14.41 1.75 21.27
N THR A 194 -15.13 2.35 20.32
CA THR A 194 -16.59 2.29 20.22
C THR A 194 -17.09 0.86 20.02
N VAL A 195 -16.52 0.13 19.06
CA VAL A 195 -16.92 -1.27 18.77
C VAL A 195 -16.67 -2.16 19.99
N MET A 196 -15.56 -1.98 20.69
CA MET A 196 -15.25 -2.75 21.89
C MET A 196 -16.26 -2.49 23.01
N SER A 197 -16.63 -1.22 23.26
CA SER A 197 -17.58 -0.87 24.32
C SER A 197 -19.02 -1.27 24.04
N GLU A 198 -19.46 -1.19 22.77
CA GLU A 198 -20.86 -1.42 22.40
C GLU A 198 -21.17 -2.91 22.16
N ASN A 199 -20.25 -3.64 21.52
CA ASN A 199 -20.54 -4.97 20.99
C ASN A 199 -19.79 -6.11 21.71
N GLY A 200 -18.89 -5.76 22.63
CA GLY A 200 -18.08 -6.70 23.41
C GLY A 200 -16.91 -7.32 22.65
N VAL A 201 -16.08 -8.06 23.38
CA VAL A 201 -14.78 -8.56 22.90
C VAL A 201 -14.91 -9.52 21.71
N GLN A 202 -15.89 -10.41 21.72
CA GLN A 202 -16.05 -11.39 20.63
C GLN A 202 -16.43 -10.74 19.29
N SER A 203 -17.34 -9.77 19.32
CA SER A 203 -17.69 -8.98 18.13
C SER A 203 -16.51 -8.14 17.66
N TYR A 204 -15.75 -7.59 18.60
CA TYR A 204 -14.52 -6.86 18.32
C TYR A 204 -13.47 -7.72 17.61
N MET A 205 -13.30 -8.99 18.00
CA MET A 205 -12.36 -9.90 17.32
C MET A 205 -12.69 -10.05 15.82
N ASN A 206 -13.97 -10.24 15.49
CA ASN A 206 -14.43 -10.29 14.10
C ASN A 206 -14.15 -8.99 13.35
N TYR A 207 -14.41 -7.85 14.00
CA TYR A 207 -14.13 -6.54 13.44
C TYR A 207 -12.62 -6.35 13.18
N ALA A 208 -11.76 -6.66 14.15
CA ALA A 208 -10.31 -6.49 14.02
C ALA A 208 -9.73 -7.38 12.90
N GLU A 209 -10.11 -8.65 12.84
CA GLU A 209 -9.65 -9.57 11.79
C GLU A 209 -10.09 -9.10 10.40
N ALA A 210 -11.36 -8.70 10.24
CA ALA A 210 -11.88 -8.17 8.98
C ALA A 210 -11.14 -6.89 8.56
N ARG A 211 -10.97 -5.92 9.46
CA ARG A 211 -10.33 -4.64 9.12
C ARG A 211 -8.85 -4.78 8.81
N LEU A 212 -8.12 -5.65 9.52
CA LEU A 212 -6.74 -5.97 9.19
C LEU A 212 -6.63 -6.61 7.80
N SER A 213 -7.54 -7.52 7.44
CA SER A 213 -7.57 -8.14 6.11
C SER A 213 -7.89 -7.11 5.02
N ASP A 214 -8.94 -6.31 5.20
CA ASP A 214 -9.34 -5.27 4.25
C ASP A 214 -8.20 -4.29 3.97
N GLU A 215 -7.55 -3.80 5.03
CA GLU A 215 -6.50 -2.79 4.92
C GLU A 215 -5.22 -3.36 4.31
N LYS A 216 -4.91 -4.65 4.57
CA LYS A 216 -3.84 -5.35 3.87
C LYS A 216 -4.08 -5.40 2.37
N GLN A 217 -5.28 -5.78 1.95
CA GLN A 217 -5.64 -5.86 0.53
C GLN A 217 -5.65 -4.48 -0.14
N ARG A 218 -6.20 -3.47 0.55
CA ARG A 218 -6.19 -2.07 0.10
C ARG A 218 -4.77 -1.55 -0.13
N CYS A 219 -3.89 -1.77 0.84
CA CYS A 219 -2.49 -1.37 0.75
C CYS A 219 -1.76 -2.09 -0.40
N GLN A 220 -1.99 -3.40 -0.57
CA GLN A 220 -1.42 -4.16 -1.69
C GLN A 220 -1.92 -3.69 -3.06
N ARG A 221 -3.13 -3.13 -3.12
CA ARG A 221 -3.74 -2.67 -4.38
C ARG A 221 -3.22 -1.30 -4.81
N TYR A 222 -3.00 -0.39 -3.86
CA TYR A 222 -2.74 1.02 -4.19
C TYR A 222 -1.33 1.49 -3.87
N LEU A 223 -0.64 0.87 -2.92
CA LEU A 223 0.61 1.37 -2.37
C LEU A 223 1.81 0.51 -2.77
N HIS A 224 2.99 1.06 -2.56
CA HIS A 224 4.23 0.32 -2.78
C HIS A 224 4.31 -0.91 -1.86
N TYR A 225 4.82 -2.03 -2.37
CA TYR A 225 4.79 -3.32 -1.65
C TYR A 225 5.50 -3.29 -0.28
N GLN A 226 6.48 -2.38 -0.11
CA GLN A 226 7.20 -2.20 1.16
C GLN A 226 6.37 -1.53 2.25
N THR A 227 5.27 -0.86 1.89
CA THR A 227 4.37 -0.20 2.85
C THR A 227 3.52 -1.19 3.62
N VAL A 228 3.16 -2.32 3.00
CA VAL A 228 2.30 -3.35 3.60
C VAL A 228 2.81 -3.80 4.98
N PRO A 229 4.07 -4.25 5.16
CA PRO A 229 4.55 -4.68 6.48
C PRO A 229 4.54 -3.54 7.52
N LYS A 230 4.91 -2.32 7.13
CA LYS A 230 4.93 -1.15 8.04
C LYS A 230 3.53 -0.78 8.52
N LEU A 231 2.57 -0.73 7.58
CA LEU A 231 1.16 -0.47 7.88
C LEU A 231 0.56 -1.55 8.77
N MET A 232 0.76 -2.83 8.42
CA MET A 232 0.19 -3.93 9.20
C MET A 232 0.72 -3.95 10.63
N LYS A 233 2.02 -3.71 10.83
CA LYS A 233 2.59 -3.57 12.16
C LYS A 233 1.88 -2.47 12.97
N ARG A 234 1.72 -1.28 12.37
CA ARG A 234 1.07 -0.15 13.04
C ARG A 234 -0.41 -0.43 13.37
N LEU A 235 -1.13 -1.10 12.48
CA LEU A 235 -2.54 -1.43 12.72
C LEU A 235 -2.71 -2.52 13.77
N VAL A 236 -1.80 -3.49 13.83
CA VAL A 236 -1.78 -4.50 14.89
C VAL A 236 -1.52 -3.86 16.26
N GLU A 237 -0.65 -2.85 16.35
CA GLU A 237 -0.47 -2.07 17.59
C GLU A 237 -1.78 -1.42 18.05
N VAL A 238 -2.52 -0.80 17.13
CA VAL A 238 -3.75 -0.05 17.44
C VAL A 238 -4.94 -0.96 17.71
N LEU A 239 -5.12 -2.02 16.92
CA LEU A 239 -6.29 -2.90 16.96
C LEU A 239 -6.10 -4.10 17.89
N VAL A 240 -4.88 -4.57 18.11
CA VAL A 240 -4.64 -5.79 18.89
C VAL A 240 -3.92 -5.45 20.19
N VAL A 241 -2.72 -4.88 20.13
CA VAL A 241 -1.88 -4.63 21.33
C VAL A 241 -2.60 -3.74 22.33
N ARG A 242 -3.27 -2.67 21.87
CA ARG A 242 -4.05 -1.78 22.74
C ARG A 242 -5.14 -2.49 23.54
N PHE A 243 -5.70 -3.58 23.02
CA PHE A 243 -6.83 -4.30 23.61
C PHE A 243 -6.44 -5.70 24.13
N GLN A 244 -5.13 -5.96 24.28
CA GLN A 244 -4.62 -7.28 24.62
C GLN A 244 -5.14 -7.80 25.95
N GLU A 245 -5.31 -6.94 26.96
CA GLU A 245 -5.79 -7.35 28.28
C GLU A 245 -7.24 -7.85 28.22
N GLN A 246 -8.09 -7.17 27.45
CA GLN A 246 -9.48 -7.59 27.23
C GLN A 246 -9.52 -8.90 26.44
N LEU A 247 -8.63 -9.05 25.45
CA LEU A 247 -8.50 -10.30 24.69
C LEU A 247 -8.04 -11.45 25.60
N TYR A 248 -7.04 -11.26 26.45
CA TYR A 248 -6.57 -12.29 27.39
C TYR A 248 -7.63 -12.69 28.42
N ALA A 249 -8.40 -11.72 28.93
CA ALA A 249 -9.52 -11.99 29.83
C ALA A 249 -10.59 -12.84 29.12
N GLU A 250 -10.94 -12.50 27.88
CA GLU A 250 -11.87 -13.27 27.08
C GLU A 250 -11.32 -14.65 26.69
N PHE A 251 -10.01 -14.78 26.47
CA PHE A 251 -9.42 -16.08 26.18
C PHE A 251 -9.62 -17.07 27.34
N ARG A 252 -9.53 -16.60 28.60
CA ARG A 252 -9.82 -17.42 29.78
C ARG A 252 -11.27 -17.92 29.79
N THR A 253 -12.23 -17.06 29.41
CA THR A 253 -13.65 -17.46 29.36
C THR A 253 -13.92 -18.44 28.20
N LEU A 254 -13.26 -18.26 27.06
CA LEU A 254 -13.38 -19.15 25.91
C LEU A 254 -12.83 -20.55 26.17
N ILE A 255 -11.73 -20.66 26.94
CA ILE A 255 -11.16 -21.96 27.34
C ILE A 255 -12.16 -22.73 28.21
N VAL A 256 -12.74 -22.08 29.23
CA VAL A 256 -13.72 -22.72 30.14
C VAL A 256 -14.95 -23.21 29.39
N ASN A 257 -15.40 -22.46 28.38
CA ASN A 257 -16.56 -22.81 27.55
C ASN A 257 -16.21 -23.73 26.36
N ASN A 258 -14.94 -24.12 26.20
CA ASN A 258 -14.44 -24.94 25.10
C ASN A 258 -14.80 -24.41 23.69
N HIS A 259 -14.78 -23.09 23.51
CA HIS A 259 -15.12 -22.43 22.24
C HIS A 259 -13.90 -22.37 21.29
N LEU A 260 -13.51 -23.52 20.74
CA LEU A 260 -12.28 -23.69 19.95
C LEU A 260 -12.15 -22.72 18.76
N ASP A 261 -13.22 -22.43 18.04
CA ASP A 261 -13.14 -21.57 16.85
C ASP A 261 -12.80 -20.12 17.21
N LYS A 262 -13.38 -19.61 18.30
CA LYS A 262 -13.07 -18.27 18.84
C LYS A 262 -11.66 -18.23 19.44
N MET A 263 -11.22 -19.33 20.07
CA MET A 263 -9.83 -19.45 20.55
C MET A 263 -8.83 -19.39 19.38
N LYS A 264 -9.10 -20.09 18.27
CA LYS A 264 -8.26 -20.04 17.06
C LYS A 264 -8.21 -18.63 16.48
N GLN A 265 -9.35 -17.93 16.45
CA GLN A 265 -9.42 -16.55 15.99
C GLN A 265 -8.57 -15.61 16.86
N LEU A 266 -8.73 -15.71 18.18
CA LEU A 266 -7.95 -14.92 19.12
C LEU A 266 -6.45 -15.19 18.98
N PHE A 267 -6.07 -16.46 18.82
CA PHE A 267 -4.68 -16.83 18.55
C PHE A 267 -4.14 -16.18 17.27
N ARG A 268 -4.91 -16.15 16.16
CA ARG A 268 -4.45 -15.48 14.92
C ARG A 268 -4.22 -13.98 15.10
N LEU A 269 -5.04 -13.30 15.92
CA LEU A 269 -4.85 -11.88 16.23
C LEU A 269 -3.59 -11.68 17.07
N ILE A 270 -3.43 -12.43 18.15
CA ILE A 270 -2.30 -12.29 19.09
C ILE A 270 -0.97 -12.81 18.49
N ASN A 271 -1.01 -13.77 17.58
CA ASN A 271 0.19 -14.25 16.88
C ASN A 271 0.83 -13.18 15.97
N GLN A 272 0.15 -12.06 15.72
CA GLN A 272 0.70 -10.91 15.00
C GLN A 272 1.47 -9.95 15.92
N THR A 273 1.38 -10.10 17.25
CA THR A 273 2.06 -9.24 18.23
C THR A 273 3.31 -9.90 18.78
N ASP A 274 4.31 -9.09 19.14
CA ASP A 274 5.52 -9.58 19.81
C ASP A 274 5.18 -10.19 21.18
N ASN A 275 5.64 -11.41 21.45
CA ASN A 275 5.45 -12.14 22.72
C ASN A 275 3.99 -12.42 23.13
N GLY A 276 2.99 -12.14 22.29
CA GLY A 276 1.60 -12.38 22.66
C GLY A 276 1.27 -13.87 22.85
N VAL A 277 1.90 -14.73 22.05
CA VAL A 277 1.68 -16.18 22.10
C VAL A 277 2.18 -16.81 23.40
N SER A 278 3.30 -16.33 23.97
CA SER A 278 3.79 -16.87 25.25
C SER A 278 2.77 -16.63 26.38
N VAL A 279 2.12 -15.46 26.39
CA VAL A 279 1.07 -15.15 27.36
C VAL A 279 -0.14 -16.08 27.18
N LEU A 280 -0.55 -16.37 25.94
CA LEU A 280 -1.63 -17.34 25.69
C LEU A 280 -1.27 -18.74 26.18
N LEU A 281 -0.02 -19.17 26.00
CA LEU A 281 0.45 -20.46 26.49
C LEU A 281 0.43 -20.53 28.02
N ASP A 282 0.85 -19.47 28.70
CA ASP A 282 0.79 -19.38 30.16
C ASP A 282 -0.65 -19.45 30.66
N ILE A 283 -1.59 -18.76 29.99
CA ILE A 283 -3.02 -18.81 30.31
C ILE A 283 -3.57 -20.25 30.18
N ILE A 284 -3.23 -20.95 29.10
CA ILE A 284 -3.65 -22.35 28.89
C ILE A 284 -3.02 -23.25 29.96
N HIS A 285 -1.73 -23.11 30.22
CA HIS A 285 -1.01 -23.87 31.22
C HIS A 285 -1.64 -23.72 32.61
N ASP A 286 -1.92 -22.48 33.02
CA ASP A 286 -2.56 -22.19 34.31
C ASP A 286 -3.97 -22.76 34.39
N HIS A 287 -4.73 -22.68 33.29
CA HIS A 287 -6.06 -23.29 33.23
C HIS A 287 -5.98 -24.81 33.41
N ILE A 288 -5.15 -25.51 32.63
CA ILE A 288 -4.97 -26.97 32.71
C ILE A 288 -4.53 -27.39 34.11
N LYS A 289 -3.58 -26.66 34.71
CA LYS A 289 -3.09 -26.92 36.06
C LYS A 289 -4.18 -26.74 37.11
N SER A 290 -4.94 -25.65 37.03
CA SER A 290 -6.04 -25.36 37.96
C SER A 290 -7.15 -26.40 37.86
N ASP A 291 -7.58 -26.74 36.64
CA ASP A 291 -8.61 -27.75 36.39
C ASP A 291 -8.14 -29.14 36.85
N GLY A 292 -6.88 -29.50 36.60
CA GLY A 292 -6.29 -30.76 37.09
C GLY A 292 -6.28 -30.85 38.62
N ILE A 293 -5.90 -29.78 39.32
CA ILE A 293 -5.92 -29.73 40.79
C ILE A 293 -7.36 -29.84 41.33
N LYS A 294 -8.32 -29.17 40.68
CA LYS A 294 -9.73 -29.24 41.06
C LYS A 294 -10.28 -30.66 40.90
N ASP A 295 -10.01 -31.29 39.77
CA ASP A 295 -10.40 -32.68 39.49
C ASP A 295 -9.79 -33.67 40.49
N MET A 296 -8.52 -33.49 40.84
CA MET A 296 -7.84 -34.30 41.87
C MET A 296 -8.54 -34.18 43.23
N LYS A 297 -8.90 -32.96 43.64
CA LYS A 297 -9.59 -32.71 44.91
C LYS A 297 -10.99 -33.32 44.93
N GLU A 298 -11.77 -33.14 43.86
CA GLU A 298 -13.11 -33.71 43.75
C GLU A 298 -13.08 -35.24 43.68
N SER A 299 -12.06 -35.80 43.04
CA SER A 299 -11.89 -37.23 42.89
C SER A 299 -11.12 -37.88 44.05
N ALA A 300 -10.72 -37.12 45.10
CA ALA A 300 -9.84 -37.59 46.18
C ALA A 300 -10.33 -38.87 46.87
N LYS A 301 -11.65 -39.00 47.10
CA LYS A 301 -12.25 -40.22 47.68
C LYS A 301 -12.21 -41.42 46.72
N THR A 302 -12.30 -41.15 45.42
CA THR A 302 -12.26 -42.18 44.37
C THR A 302 -10.82 -42.61 44.08
N ILE A 303 -9.85 -41.70 44.16
CA ILE A 303 -8.41 -42.00 43.96
C ILE A 303 -7.90 -43.02 44.98
N VAL A 304 -8.34 -42.92 46.24
CA VAL A 304 -7.92 -43.83 47.32
C VAL A 304 -8.57 -45.22 47.18
N THR A 305 -9.72 -45.31 46.51
CA THR A 305 -10.51 -46.55 46.42
C THR A 305 -10.36 -47.25 45.07
N ASP A 306 -10.15 -46.52 43.98
CA ASP A 306 -10.06 -47.01 42.61
C ASP A 306 -9.25 -46.03 41.74
N ALA A 307 -7.94 -46.27 41.67
CA ALA A 307 -7.01 -45.44 40.92
C ALA A 307 -7.16 -45.59 39.40
N GLU A 308 -7.58 -46.75 38.90
CA GLU A 308 -7.78 -47.00 37.45
C GLU A 308 -8.91 -46.13 36.90
N LYS A 309 -10.02 -46.05 37.63
CA LYS A 309 -11.16 -45.20 37.26
C LYS A 309 -10.81 -43.71 37.20
N TYR A 310 -9.89 -43.26 38.05
CA TYR A 310 -9.39 -41.88 38.00
C TYR A 310 -8.49 -41.64 36.76
N VAL A 311 -7.59 -42.58 36.44
CA VAL A 311 -6.74 -42.52 35.24
C VAL A 311 -7.58 -42.52 33.96
N GLU A 312 -8.64 -43.33 33.91
CA GLU A 312 -9.54 -43.38 32.77
C GLU A 312 -10.33 -42.08 32.57
N LYS A 313 -10.77 -41.45 33.67
CA LYS A 313 -11.43 -40.13 33.66
C LYS A 313 -10.51 -39.03 33.11
N LEU A 314 -9.24 -39.01 33.51
CA LEU A 314 -8.24 -38.08 32.96
C LEU A 314 -8.01 -38.30 31.46
N ARG A 315 -7.96 -39.57 31.04
CA ARG A 315 -7.71 -39.95 29.64
C ARG A 315 -8.87 -39.61 28.71
N LEU A 316 -10.12 -39.75 29.18
CA LEU A 316 -11.31 -39.39 28.41
C LEU A 316 -11.44 -37.87 28.21
N ARG A 317 -11.00 -37.07 29.19
CA ARG A 317 -11.04 -35.59 29.13
C ARG A 317 -10.00 -34.99 28.17
N GLY A 318 -8.89 -35.69 27.94
CA GLY A 318 -7.83 -35.28 27.01
C GLY A 318 -8.11 -35.57 25.53
N ARG A 319 -9.19 -36.28 25.19
CA ARG A 319 -9.60 -36.47 23.78
C ARG A 319 -10.48 -35.30 23.33
N PRO A 320 -10.14 -34.60 22.24
CA PRO A 320 -11.11 -33.76 21.55
C PRO A 320 -12.31 -34.63 21.17
N SER A 321 -13.53 -34.13 21.39
CA SER A 321 -14.75 -34.71 20.83
C SER A 321 -14.66 -34.62 19.30
N ILE A 322 -14.14 -35.68 18.68
CA ILE A 322 -14.20 -35.89 17.24
C ILE A 322 -15.68 -36.09 16.91
N PRO A 323 -16.30 -35.32 16.00
CA PRO A 323 -17.66 -35.59 15.56
C PRO A 323 -17.71 -37.00 14.96
N ASP A 324 -18.66 -37.82 15.42
CA ASP A 324 -18.83 -39.20 14.96
C ASP A 324 -18.77 -39.29 13.42
N ASP A 325 -17.81 -40.07 12.92
CA ASP A 325 -17.70 -40.41 11.50
C ASP A 325 -18.96 -41.21 11.10
N PRO A 326 -19.78 -40.73 10.14
CA PRO A 326 -20.99 -41.43 9.70
C PRO A 326 -20.73 -42.81 9.10
N ARG A 327 -19.46 -43.21 8.90
CA ARG A 327 -19.07 -44.47 8.26
C ARG A 327 -18.92 -45.67 9.20
N GLN A 328 -19.12 -45.52 10.51
CA GLN A 328 -19.06 -46.66 11.45
C GLN A 328 -20.34 -47.53 11.51
N GLY A 329 -21.31 -47.29 10.62
CA GLY A 329 -22.59 -48.02 10.59
C GLY A 329 -22.78 -49.02 9.45
N LEU A 330 -21.76 -49.32 8.63
CA LEU A 330 -21.92 -50.30 7.55
C LEU A 330 -21.43 -51.69 7.97
N PRO A 331 -22.30 -52.71 7.99
CA PRO A 331 -21.87 -54.08 8.30
C PRO A 331 -20.91 -54.55 7.20
N ARG A 332 -19.78 -55.14 7.61
CA ARG A 332 -18.87 -55.82 6.68
C ARG A 332 -19.63 -56.95 6.00
N SER A 333 -19.82 -56.81 4.70
CA SER A 333 -20.22 -57.90 3.82
C SER A 333 -19.20 -59.03 3.96
N SER A 334 -19.67 -60.17 4.43
CA SER A 334 -18.96 -61.44 4.40
C SER A 334 -18.87 -61.94 2.96
N GLU A 335 -17.66 -62.03 2.43
CA GLU A 335 -17.27 -63.00 1.38
C GLU A 335 -16.10 -63.82 1.87
#